data_AF-A0A1H6MYF7-F1
#
_entry.id   AF-A0A1H6MYF7-F1
#
_cell.length_a   1.000
_cell.length_b   1.000
_cell.length_c   1.000
_cell.angle_alpha   90.00
_cell.angle_beta   90.00
_cell.angle_gamma   90.00
#
_symmetry.space_group_name_H-M   'P 1'
#
loop_
_entity.id
_entity.type
_entity.pdbx_description
1 polymer ?
#
loop_
_entity_poly.entity_id
_entity_poly.type
_entity_poly.pdbx_seq_one_letter_code
_entity_poly.pdbx_strand_id
1 'polypeptide(L)'
;MKKILPVLAAFLIGFSSLAQSEISKAYPKEGWTTFMEEFIKKFDYKKPDDFPKSISEIKFKVKFDVESDGSFSEIEVVDDDFNFQNDVVRVFNEMPFWNAAVFEGKPVRSSFTLPITIRLHSKSSEENFFKTEEEITNYKKILKTNKIELENFEFNCNCTLEKSSADEINKTKEFSLTATDRYAFYSIIVIQATSKDIRHYIDWIKQKPEMYNGTYKEIQYKNRKAIEAEHKVPNNDYVYHYRTIFYIEGDYLIGLNVTSFNKQVMNLTYEDLLENFKFKK
;
A
#
# COMPACT_ATOMS: atom_id res chain seq x y z
N MET A 1 18.29 -11.35 -68.69
CA MET A 1 18.20 -10.00 -69.28
C MET A 1 16.74 -9.65 -69.54
N LYS A 2 16.37 -8.37 -69.32
CA LYS A 2 15.05 -7.67 -69.43
C LYS A 2 14.28 -7.57 -68.10
N LYS A 3 14.43 -6.48 -67.31
CA LYS A 3 13.87 -5.08 -67.39
C LYS A 3 12.37 -5.02 -66.97
N ILE A 4 12.02 -4.48 -65.79
CA ILE A 4 11.48 -3.10 -65.49
C ILE A 4 10.04 -2.92 -66.05
N LEU A 5 8.96 -2.42 -65.42
CA LEU A 5 8.52 -1.88 -64.11
C LEU A 5 6.94 -1.91 -64.13
N PRO A 6 6.16 -1.25 -63.24
CA PRO A 6 4.94 -1.80 -62.64
C PRO A 6 3.66 -1.33 -63.35
N VAL A 7 2.52 -1.95 -63.05
CA VAL A 7 1.22 -1.33 -63.33
C VAL A 7 0.40 -1.33 -62.06
N LEU A 8 0.14 -0.12 -61.58
CA LEU A 8 -0.94 0.25 -60.68
C LEU A 8 -2.20 -0.58 -60.98
N ALA A 9 -2.64 -1.39 -60.02
CA ALA A 9 -4.04 -1.74 -59.88
C ALA A 9 -4.50 -1.18 -58.53
N ALA A 10 -5.20 -0.06 -58.63
CA ALA A 10 -5.75 0.70 -57.54
C ALA A 10 -6.79 -0.11 -56.75
N PHE A 11 -6.76 0.09 -55.43
CA PHE A 11 -7.90 0.36 -54.57
C PHE A 11 -9.22 -0.33 -54.94
N LEU A 12 -9.53 -1.41 -54.22
CA LEU A 12 -10.87 -1.68 -53.68
C LEU A 12 -10.70 -2.65 -52.49
N ILE A 13 -9.96 -2.20 -51.45
CA ILE A 13 -10.20 -2.76 -50.12
C ILE A 13 -11.55 -2.20 -49.72
N GLY A 14 -12.54 -3.09 -49.61
CA GLY A 14 -13.90 -2.73 -49.23
C GLY A 14 -13.87 -1.84 -47.98
N PHE A 15 -14.38 -0.63 -48.13
CA PHE A 15 -14.85 0.19 -47.02
C PHE A 15 -16.08 -0.49 -46.41
N SER A 16 -15.85 -1.55 -45.67
CA SER A 16 -16.74 -2.01 -44.63
C SER A 16 -15.95 -2.11 -43.33
N SER A 17 -15.16 -1.07 -43.04
CA SER A 17 -15.02 -0.64 -41.65
C SER A 17 -16.36 0.01 -41.30
N LEU A 18 -17.35 -0.81 -40.96
CA LEU A 18 -18.48 -0.34 -40.18
C LEU A 18 -17.84 0.29 -38.96
N ALA A 19 -17.96 1.62 -38.86
CA ALA A 19 -17.58 2.37 -37.69
C ALA A 19 -18.08 1.60 -36.46
N GLN A 20 -17.15 0.98 -35.74
CA GLN A 20 -17.42 0.39 -34.45
C GLN A 20 -18.06 1.54 -33.66
N SER A 21 -19.33 1.41 -33.28
CA SER A 21 -20.01 2.44 -32.49
C SER A 21 -19.17 2.71 -31.24
N GLU A 22 -18.45 3.83 -31.23
CA GLU A 22 -17.57 4.23 -30.13
C GLU A 22 -18.48 4.64 -28.97
N ILE A 23 -18.88 3.65 -28.17
CA ILE A 23 -19.59 3.86 -26.93
C ILE A 23 -18.56 3.92 -25.82
N SER A 24 -18.43 5.08 -25.18
CA SER A 24 -17.59 5.26 -23.99
C SER A 24 -18.38 5.89 -22.87
N LYS A 25 -18.10 5.48 -21.63
CA LYS A 25 -18.70 6.10 -20.43
C LYS A 25 -17.93 7.38 -20.09
N ALA A 26 -18.58 8.31 -19.40
CA ALA A 26 -17.88 9.45 -18.83
C ALA A 26 -16.83 8.99 -17.79
N TYR A 27 -15.75 9.75 -17.65
CA TYR A 27 -14.67 9.46 -16.70
C TYR A 27 -13.86 10.72 -16.34
N PRO A 28 -13.24 10.78 -15.14
CA PRO A 28 -12.37 11.89 -14.75
C PRO A 28 -11.17 12.04 -15.68
N LYS A 29 -10.81 13.28 -16.05
CA LYS A 29 -9.68 13.57 -16.95
C LYS A 29 -8.34 13.16 -16.33
N GLU A 30 -8.24 13.34 -15.03
CA GLU A 30 -7.12 13.01 -14.16
C GLU A 30 -7.07 11.53 -13.76
N GLY A 31 -8.10 10.74 -14.10
CA GLY A 31 -8.26 9.35 -13.66
C GLY A 31 -8.91 9.21 -12.29
N TRP A 32 -9.47 8.02 -12.03
CA TRP A 32 -10.28 7.76 -10.83
C TRP A 32 -9.54 7.96 -9.51
N THR A 33 -8.29 7.51 -9.41
CA THR A 33 -7.51 7.62 -8.17
C THR A 33 -7.30 9.09 -7.77
N THR A 34 -6.81 9.91 -8.71
CA THR A 34 -6.55 11.33 -8.46
C THR A 34 -7.84 12.11 -8.21
N PHE A 35 -8.92 11.80 -8.92
CA PHE A 35 -10.24 12.36 -8.66
C PHE A 35 -10.68 12.10 -7.21
N MET A 36 -10.59 10.85 -6.74
CA MET A 36 -11.00 10.49 -5.39
C MET A 36 -10.10 11.11 -4.31
N GLU A 37 -8.79 11.20 -4.54
CA GLU A 37 -7.84 11.85 -3.64
C GLU A 37 -8.16 13.35 -3.47
N GLU A 38 -8.37 14.07 -4.57
CA GLU A 38 -8.71 15.50 -4.51
C GLU A 38 -10.11 15.74 -3.95
N PHE A 39 -11.09 14.87 -4.25
CA PHE A 39 -12.41 14.91 -3.61
C PHE A 39 -12.27 14.83 -2.09
N ILE A 40 -11.60 13.79 -1.56
CA ILE A 40 -11.41 13.59 -0.12
C ILE A 40 -10.66 14.77 0.49
N LYS A 41 -9.61 15.27 -0.16
CA LYS A 41 -8.84 16.41 0.34
C LYS A 41 -9.67 17.68 0.52
N LYS A 42 -10.61 17.93 -0.40
CA LYS A 42 -11.51 19.10 -0.43
C LYS A 42 -12.76 18.92 0.44
N PHE A 43 -13.20 17.69 0.66
CA PHE A 43 -14.38 17.36 1.46
C PHE A 43 -14.15 17.71 2.94
N ASP A 44 -15.12 18.38 3.56
CA ASP A 44 -15.04 18.85 4.95
C ASP A 44 -15.61 17.81 5.93
N TYR A 45 -14.82 16.75 6.14
CA TYR A 45 -15.10 15.69 7.14
C TYR A 45 -14.14 15.74 8.34
N LYS A 46 -13.25 16.75 8.38
CA LYS A 46 -12.03 16.76 9.21
C LYS A 46 -12.26 17.21 10.65
N LYS A 47 -13.48 17.11 11.16
CA LYS A 47 -13.78 17.33 12.58
C LYS A 47 -14.18 16.00 13.21
N PRO A 48 -13.21 15.21 13.72
CA PRO A 48 -13.48 13.93 14.37
C PRO A 48 -14.46 14.02 15.54
N ASP A 49 -14.54 15.20 16.19
CA ASP A 49 -15.45 15.47 17.29
C ASP A 49 -16.91 15.62 16.86
N ASP A 50 -17.18 15.86 15.57
CA ASP A 50 -18.53 15.95 15.01
C ASP A 50 -19.16 14.57 14.79
N PHE A 51 -18.36 13.50 14.85
CA PHE A 51 -18.80 12.12 14.67
C PHE A 51 -18.67 11.31 15.97
N PRO A 52 -19.66 10.48 16.33
CA PRO A 52 -19.51 9.56 17.46
C PRO A 52 -18.28 8.68 17.31
N LYS A 53 -17.52 8.48 18.40
CA LYS A 53 -16.29 7.64 18.43
C LYS A 53 -16.50 6.18 17.99
N SER A 54 -17.75 5.73 17.86
CA SER A 54 -18.12 4.41 17.35
C SER A 54 -18.15 4.32 15.83
N ILE A 55 -18.09 5.45 15.12
CA ILE A 55 -18.19 5.51 13.65
C ILE A 55 -16.79 5.51 13.05
N SER A 56 -16.40 4.36 12.50
CA SER A 56 -15.09 4.17 11.86
C SER A 56 -15.06 4.55 10.38
N GLU A 57 -16.22 4.54 9.73
CA GLU A 57 -16.39 4.84 8.31
C GLU A 57 -17.66 5.67 8.11
N ILE A 58 -17.56 6.71 7.29
CA ILE A 58 -18.69 7.40 6.67
C ILE A 58 -18.91 6.77 5.30
N LYS A 59 -20.16 6.43 4.99
CA LYS A 59 -20.55 5.88 3.68
C LYS A 59 -21.73 6.67 3.16
N PHE A 60 -21.67 7.05 1.90
CA PHE A 60 -22.78 7.67 1.17
C PHE A 60 -22.62 7.41 -0.33
N LYS A 61 -23.65 7.68 -1.10
CA LYS A 61 -23.61 7.65 -2.57
C LYS A 61 -23.88 9.03 -3.11
N VAL A 62 -23.13 9.43 -4.13
CA VAL A 62 -23.40 10.67 -4.86
C VAL A 62 -23.97 10.30 -6.22
N LYS A 63 -25.21 10.71 -6.48
CA LYS A 63 -25.79 10.72 -7.81
C LYS A 63 -25.52 12.06 -8.46
N PHE A 64 -25.21 12.05 -9.74
CA PHE A 64 -24.99 13.26 -10.51
C PHE A 64 -25.02 12.92 -11.99
N ASP A 65 -25.27 13.93 -12.81
CA ASP A 65 -25.17 13.84 -14.25
C ASP A 65 -23.87 14.47 -14.73
N VAL A 66 -23.24 13.83 -15.72
CA VAL A 66 -22.14 14.40 -16.49
C VAL A 66 -22.72 14.87 -17.82
N GLU A 67 -22.69 16.17 -18.06
CA GLU A 67 -23.18 16.80 -19.27
C GLU A 67 -22.27 16.53 -20.48
N SER A 68 -22.74 16.83 -21.69
CA SER A 68 -21.95 16.63 -22.92
C SER A 68 -20.66 17.47 -22.98
N ASP A 69 -20.54 18.53 -22.17
CA ASP A 69 -19.31 19.33 -22.02
C ASP A 69 -18.41 18.84 -20.87
N GLY A 70 -18.83 17.81 -20.14
CA GLY A 70 -18.13 17.23 -19.01
C GLY A 70 -18.41 17.88 -17.65
N SER A 71 -19.24 18.92 -17.60
CA SER A 71 -19.66 19.54 -16.34
C SER A 71 -20.60 18.62 -15.55
N PHE A 72 -20.73 18.88 -14.24
CA PHE A 72 -21.62 18.14 -13.35
C PHE A 72 -22.93 18.88 -13.11
N SER A 73 -24.03 18.15 -13.10
CA SER A 73 -25.37 18.67 -12.76
C SER A 73 -26.16 17.64 -11.93
N GLU A 74 -27.33 18.03 -11.41
CA GLU A 74 -28.25 17.16 -10.65
C GLU A 74 -27.57 16.37 -9.51
N ILE A 75 -26.67 17.03 -8.77
CA ILE A 75 -25.89 16.39 -7.71
C ILE A 75 -26.77 16.14 -6.48
N GLU A 76 -26.98 14.88 -6.13
CA GLU A 76 -27.77 14.41 -5.00
C GLU A 76 -26.96 13.42 -4.16
N VAL A 77 -26.91 13.62 -2.85
CA VAL A 77 -26.32 12.67 -1.90
C VAL A 77 -27.43 11.77 -1.36
N VAL A 78 -27.19 10.46 -1.43
CA VAL A 78 -28.11 9.40 -1.01
C VAL A 78 -27.41 8.51 0.01
N ASP A 79 -28.18 7.92 0.92
CA ASP A 79 -27.67 7.15 2.06
C ASP A 79 -26.75 8.03 2.95
N ASP A 80 -27.16 9.27 3.19
CA ASP A 80 -26.40 10.29 3.91
C ASP A 80 -26.91 10.49 5.34
N ASP A 81 -26.24 9.82 6.29
CA ASP A 81 -26.60 9.91 7.71
C ASP A 81 -26.19 11.25 8.37
N PHE A 82 -25.45 12.12 7.66
CA PHE A 82 -24.81 13.31 8.25
C PHE A 82 -25.05 14.63 7.49
N ASN A 83 -25.91 14.63 6.47
CA ASN A 83 -26.30 15.83 5.69
C ASN A 83 -25.13 16.53 4.95
N PHE A 84 -24.30 15.76 4.26
CA PHE A 84 -23.20 16.21 3.41
C PHE A 84 -23.61 16.87 2.09
N GLN A 85 -24.89 16.90 1.74
CA GLN A 85 -25.40 17.45 0.46
C GLN A 85 -24.71 18.76 0.03
N ASN A 86 -24.68 19.78 0.91
CA ASN A 86 -24.11 21.09 0.57
C ASN A 86 -22.60 21.02 0.32
N ASP A 87 -21.89 20.20 1.09
CA ASP A 87 -20.44 20.09 0.97
C ASP A 87 -20.05 19.29 -0.28
N VAL A 88 -20.75 18.19 -0.57
CA VAL A 88 -20.55 17.43 -1.82
C VAL A 88 -20.78 18.32 -3.04
N VAL A 89 -21.87 19.10 -3.07
CA VAL A 89 -22.15 20.04 -4.16
C VAL A 89 -21.01 21.06 -4.31
N ARG A 90 -20.53 21.63 -3.20
CA ARG A 90 -19.39 22.56 -3.21
C ARG A 90 -18.15 21.91 -3.80
N VAL A 91 -17.79 20.70 -3.33
CA VAL A 91 -16.59 19.99 -3.81
C VAL A 91 -16.70 19.72 -5.31
N PHE A 92 -17.81 19.17 -5.81
CA PHE A 92 -18.01 18.90 -7.23
C PHE A 92 -17.89 20.17 -8.09
N ASN A 93 -18.36 21.32 -7.59
CA ASN A 93 -18.22 22.62 -8.28
C ASN A 93 -16.78 23.14 -8.34
N GLU A 94 -15.90 22.67 -7.45
CA GLU A 94 -14.47 23.02 -7.44
C GLU A 94 -13.60 22.01 -8.21
N MET A 95 -14.16 20.86 -8.60
CA MET A 95 -13.43 19.78 -9.24
C MET A 95 -13.32 19.96 -10.76
N PRO A 96 -12.28 19.37 -11.40
CA PRO A 96 -12.19 19.36 -12.84
C PRO A 96 -13.37 18.64 -13.49
N PHE A 97 -13.86 19.20 -14.61
CA PHE A 97 -14.87 18.56 -15.44
C PHE A 97 -14.37 17.22 -16.00
N TRP A 98 -15.26 16.24 -16.07
CA TRP A 98 -14.95 14.92 -16.64
C TRP A 98 -14.87 14.96 -18.17
N ASN A 99 -14.41 13.86 -18.76
CA ASN A 99 -14.72 13.56 -20.15
C ASN A 99 -16.16 13.05 -20.21
N ALA A 100 -16.98 13.60 -21.10
CA ALA A 100 -18.35 13.16 -21.30
C ALA A 100 -18.41 11.72 -21.86
N ALA A 101 -19.55 11.06 -21.69
CA ALA A 101 -19.81 9.81 -22.39
C ALA A 101 -19.89 10.07 -23.89
N VAL A 102 -19.44 9.11 -24.70
CA VAL A 102 -19.54 9.18 -26.16
C VAL A 102 -20.52 8.11 -26.63
N PHE A 103 -21.45 8.51 -27.49
CA PHE A 103 -22.36 7.60 -28.19
C PHE A 103 -22.33 7.95 -29.68
N GLU A 104 -22.01 6.98 -30.52
CA GLU A 104 -21.88 7.17 -31.98
C GLU A 104 -20.94 8.35 -32.34
N GLY A 105 -19.82 8.47 -31.61
CA GLY A 105 -18.83 9.52 -31.84
C GLY A 105 -19.25 10.92 -31.37
N LYS A 106 -20.38 11.06 -30.68
CA LYS A 106 -20.86 12.35 -30.14
C LYS A 106 -20.86 12.33 -28.61
N PRO A 107 -20.43 13.42 -27.94
CA PRO A 107 -20.57 13.53 -26.51
C PRO A 107 -22.04 13.62 -26.11
N VAL A 108 -22.43 12.85 -25.11
CA VAL A 108 -23.81 12.77 -24.60
C VAL A 108 -23.84 12.87 -23.08
N ARG A 109 -24.94 13.40 -22.54
CA ARG A 109 -25.20 13.42 -21.10
C ARG A 109 -25.33 12.00 -20.57
N SER A 110 -24.85 11.76 -19.35
CA SER A 110 -24.93 10.45 -18.70
C SER A 110 -25.05 10.57 -17.18
N SER A 111 -25.86 9.71 -16.57
CA SER A 111 -26.08 9.69 -15.12
C SER A 111 -25.16 8.71 -14.41
N PHE A 112 -24.65 9.10 -13.24
CA PHE A 112 -23.74 8.32 -12.42
C PHE A 112 -24.27 8.14 -10.99
N THR A 113 -23.80 7.08 -10.35
CA THR A 113 -23.93 6.88 -8.91
C THR A 113 -22.58 6.42 -8.39
N LEU A 114 -21.91 7.28 -7.63
CA LEU A 114 -20.58 7.04 -7.09
C LEU A 114 -20.68 6.69 -5.60
N PRO A 115 -20.38 5.45 -5.19
CA PRO A 115 -20.26 5.12 -3.77
C PRO A 115 -18.98 5.74 -3.20
N ILE A 116 -19.12 6.51 -2.11
CA ILE A 116 -18.01 7.13 -1.39
C ILE A 116 -17.93 6.52 0.00
N THR A 117 -16.72 6.12 0.39
CA THR A 117 -16.42 5.65 1.74
C THR A 117 -15.23 6.45 2.27
N ILE A 118 -15.43 7.14 3.40
CA ILE A 118 -14.41 7.92 4.08
C ILE A 118 -14.13 7.26 5.41
N ARG A 119 -12.88 6.89 5.66
CA ARG A 119 -12.47 6.30 6.93
C ARG A 119 -12.07 7.40 7.90
N LEU A 120 -12.90 7.65 8.91
CA LEU A 120 -12.72 8.71 9.91
C LEU A 120 -11.53 8.46 10.83
N HIS A 121 -11.18 7.20 11.01
CA HIS A 121 -10.02 6.79 11.79
C HIS A 121 -8.95 6.23 10.86
N SER A 122 -8.16 7.11 10.23
CA SER A 122 -6.74 6.76 10.17
C SER A 122 -6.30 6.72 11.63
N LYS A 123 -6.27 5.54 12.27
CA LYS A 123 -5.60 5.40 13.56
C LYS A 123 -4.25 6.06 13.34
N SER A 124 -4.01 7.21 13.99
CA SER A 124 -2.77 7.93 13.78
C SER A 124 -1.68 6.92 14.10
N SER A 125 -0.89 6.55 13.10
CA SER A 125 0.07 5.46 13.23
C SER A 125 1.18 5.78 14.25
N GLU A 126 1.15 7.01 14.77
CA GLU A 126 2.02 7.61 15.78
C GLU A 126 1.42 7.63 17.20
N GLU A 127 0.10 7.47 17.38
CA GLU A 127 -0.45 7.33 18.73
C GLU A 127 -0.11 5.97 19.32
N ASN A 128 0.16 5.95 20.63
CA ASN A 128 0.34 4.71 21.37
C ASN A 128 -0.90 3.82 21.21
N PHE A 129 -0.71 2.61 20.69
CA PHE A 129 -1.75 1.61 20.51
C PHE A 129 -2.22 1.05 21.85
N PHE A 130 -1.26 0.75 22.73
CA PHE A 130 -1.48 0.40 24.12
C PHE A 130 -1.32 1.65 24.97
N LYS A 131 -2.35 1.98 25.76
CA LYS A 131 -2.43 3.23 26.53
C LYS A 131 -1.86 3.05 27.95
N THR A 132 -1.74 1.82 28.42
CA THR A 132 -1.28 1.48 29.77
C THR A 132 -0.10 0.50 29.76
N GLU A 133 0.70 0.52 30.83
CA GLU A 133 1.80 -0.44 31.03
C GLU A 133 1.31 -1.89 31.16
N GLU A 134 0.10 -2.09 31.70
CA GLU A 134 -0.52 -3.41 31.81
C GLU A 134 -0.81 -3.99 30.42
N GLU A 135 -1.37 -3.20 29.51
CA GLU A 135 -1.62 -3.61 28.13
C GLU A 135 -0.32 -3.95 27.39
N ILE A 136 0.74 -3.12 27.56
CA ILE A 136 2.06 -3.40 26.99
C ILE A 136 2.62 -4.71 27.54
N THR A 137 2.50 -4.94 28.86
CA THR A 137 2.97 -6.15 29.52
C THR A 137 2.22 -7.38 29.01
N ASN A 138 0.90 -7.28 28.83
CA ASN A 138 0.08 -8.36 28.29
C ASN A 138 0.41 -8.63 26.82
N TYR A 139 0.67 -7.59 26.03
CA TYR A 139 1.14 -7.74 24.65
C TYR A 139 2.48 -8.50 24.59
N LYS A 140 3.46 -8.10 25.39
CA LYS A 140 4.77 -8.78 25.44
C LYS A 140 4.67 -10.25 25.85
N LYS A 141 3.68 -10.63 26.68
CA LYS A 141 3.44 -12.04 27.03
C LYS A 141 2.94 -12.83 25.82
N ILE A 142 2.02 -12.27 25.03
CA ILE A 142 1.48 -13.01 23.88
C ILE A 142 2.55 -13.22 22.81
N LEU A 143 3.49 -12.28 22.63
CA LEU A 143 4.61 -12.39 21.69
C LEU A 143 5.46 -13.65 21.87
N LYS A 144 5.33 -14.40 22.98
CA LYS A 144 6.12 -15.62 23.24
C LYS A 144 5.30 -16.91 23.21
N THR A 145 4.09 -16.88 22.65
CA THR A 145 3.11 -17.98 22.74
C THR A 145 3.39 -19.16 21.81
N ASN A 146 4.06 -18.93 20.68
CA ASN A 146 4.44 -19.97 19.72
C ASN A 146 5.96 -20.02 19.57
N LYS A 147 6.48 -21.20 19.23
CA LYS A 147 7.88 -21.38 18.81
C LYS A 147 7.93 -21.63 17.31
N ILE A 148 8.69 -20.81 16.59
CA ILE A 148 9.08 -21.06 15.21
C ILE A 148 10.42 -21.77 15.23
N GLU A 149 10.48 -22.96 14.63
CA GLU A 149 11.69 -23.76 14.53
C GLU A 149 11.85 -24.23 13.08
N LEU A 150 12.80 -23.61 12.39
CA LEU A 150 13.15 -23.88 11.00
C LEU A 150 14.63 -24.28 10.92
N GLU A 151 15.04 -24.75 9.75
CA GLU A 151 16.40 -25.23 9.48
C GLU A 151 17.46 -24.20 9.90
N ASN A 152 17.28 -22.93 9.48
CA ASN A 152 18.29 -21.88 9.67
C ASN A 152 18.06 -21.00 10.91
N PHE A 153 16.94 -21.13 11.62
CA PHE A 153 16.69 -20.29 12.80
C PHE A 153 15.57 -20.82 13.68
N GLU A 154 15.55 -20.32 14.91
CA GLU A 154 14.40 -20.41 15.80
C GLU A 154 14.16 -19.09 16.52
N PHE A 155 12.91 -18.84 16.88
CA PHE A 155 12.50 -17.77 17.79
C PHE A 155 11.09 -18.03 18.33
N ASN A 156 10.74 -17.36 19.42
CA ASN A 156 9.37 -17.34 19.91
C ASN A 156 8.65 -16.12 19.33
N CYS A 157 7.38 -16.30 18.94
CA CYS A 157 6.52 -15.23 18.44
C CYS A 157 5.06 -15.54 18.78
N ASN A 158 4.15 -14.59 18.63
CA ASN A 158 2.71 -14.86 18.50
C ASN A 158 2.32 -15.06 17.03
N CYS A 159 3.17 -15.70 16.22
CA CYS A 159 3.05 -15.70 14.77
C CYS A 159 3.00 -17.11 14.19
N THR A 160 2.59 -17.19 12.93
CA THR A 160 2.59 -18.42 12.13
C THR A 160 3.24 -18.17 10.78
N LEU A 161 4.00 -19.13 10.28
CA LEU A 161 4.56 -19.09 8.94
C LEU A 161 3.43 -19.10 7.90
N GLU A 162 3.37 -18.06 7.07
CA GLU A 162 2.38 -17.91 6.01
C GLU A 162 2.95 -18.34 4.66
N LYS A 163 4.17 -17.90 4.36
CA LYS A 163 4.84 -18.18 3.10
C LYS A 163 6.34 -18.33 3.32
N SER A 164 6.94 -19.25 2.58
CA SER A 164 8.39 -19.27 2.37
C SER A 164 8.70 -19.32 0.88
N SER A 165 9.85 -18.78 0.49
CA SER A 165 10.37 -18.88 -0.87
C SER A 165 11.88 -19.04 -0.84
N ALA A 166 12.42 -19.70 -1.86
CA ALA A 166 13.84 -19.88 -2.04
C ALA A 166 14.22 -19.51 -3.49
N ASP A 167 15.28 -18.72 -3.62
CA ASP A 167 15.94 -18.41 -4.89
C ASP A 167 17.29 -19.14 -4.88
N GLU A 168 17.41 -20.19 -5.69
CA GLU A 168 18.62 -21.00 -5.77
C GLU A 168 19.80 -20.25 -6.40
N ILE A 169 19.52 -19.29 -7.29
CA ILE A 169 20.56 -18.53 -8.00
C ILE A 169 21.23 -17.57 -7.02
N ASN A 170 20.42 -16.82 -6.27
CA ASN A 170 20.91 -15.86 -5.29
C ASN A 170 21.14 -16.47 -3.90
N LYS A 171 20.84 -17.77 -3.73
CA LYS A 171 20.88 -18.51 -2.46
C LYS A 171 20.14 -17.78 -1.33
N THR A 172 18.99 -17.23 -1.68
CA THR A 172 18.15 -16.44 -0.77
C THR A 172 16.97 -17.29 -0.31
N LYS A 173 16.73 -17.35 1.00
CA LYS A 173 15.50 -17.87 1.58
C LYS A 173 14.76 -16.71 2.25
N GLU A 174 13.49 -16.54 1.92
CA GLU A 174 12.62 -15.54 2.54
C GLU A 174 11.43 -16.22 3.21
N PHE A 175 11.10 -15.77 4.41
CA PHE A 175 10.02 -16.30 5.24
C PHE A 175 9.11 -15.14 5.68
N SER A 176 7.84 -15.22 5.32
CA SER A 176 6.81 -14.28 5.75
C SER A 176 5.96 -14.93 6.85
N LEU A 177 5.89 -14.28 8.01
CA LEU A 177 5.09 -14.75 9.14
C LEU A 177 4.12 -13.66 9.56
N THR A 178 2.94 -14.07 9.97
CA THR A 178 1.86 -13.17 10.38
C THR A 178 1.51 -13.41 11.83
N ALA A 179 1.47 -12.35 12.64
CA ALA A 179 1.02 -12.43 14.02
C ALA A 179 -0.45 -12.86 14.07
N THR A 180 -0.83 -13.69 15.05
CA THR A 180 -2.19 -14.23 15.18
C THR A 180 -3.23 -13.14 15.44
N ASP A 181 -2.83 -12.07 16.13
CA ASP A 181 -3.62 -10.85 16.34
C ASP A 181 -3.63 -9.90 15.12
N ARG A 182 -2.82 -10.20 14.09
CA ARG A 182 -2.60 -9.40 12.89
C ARG A 182 -2.09 -7.98 13.15
N TYR A 183 -1.50 -7.75 14.31
CA TYR A 183 -0.91 -6.45 14.65
C TYR A 183 0.47 -6.25 14.02
N ALA A 184 1.19 -7.33 13.75
CA ALA A 184 2.51 -7.29 13.14
C ALA A 184 2.72 -8.39 12.09
N PHE A 185 3.58 -8.08 11.13
CA PHE A 185 4.09 -8.99 10.12
C PHE A 185 5.60 -9.08 10.26
N TYR A 186 6.14 -10.27 10.05
CA TYR A 186 7.57 -10.55 10.11
C TYR A 186 8.03 -10.96 8.73
N SER A 187 9.18 -10.44 8.28
CA SER A 187 9.92 -11.00 7.15
C SER A 187 11.34 -11.34 7.59
N ILE A 188 11.70 -12.62 7.47
CA ILE A 188 13.05 -13.12 7.75
C ILE A 188 13.70 -13.48 6.42
N ILE A 189 14.84 -12.88 6.14
CA ILE A 189 15.62 -13.13 4.94
C ILE A 189 16.97 -13.74 5.36
N VAL A 190 17.35 -14.84 4.73
CA VAL A 190 18.64 -15.50 4.90
C VAL A 190 19.28 -15.64 3.52
N ILE A 191 20.42 -14.99 3.31
CA ILE A 191 21.17 -15.03 2.06
C ILE A 191 22.52 -15.68 2.32
N GLN A 192 22.84 -16.76 1.62
CA GLN A 192 24.18 -17.35 1.66
C GLN A 192 25.07 -16.66 0.61
N ALA A 193 26.02 -15.85 1.03
CA ALA A 193 26.81 -15.00 0.14
C ALA A 193 28.30 -14.99 0.51
N THR A 194 29.17 -14.89 -0.49
CA THR A 194 30.61 -14.73 -0.24
C THR A 194 30.91 -13.32 0.27
N SER A 195 32.05 -13.14 0.95
CA SER A 195 32.44 -11.85 1.54
C SER A 195 32.50 -10.67 0.56
N LYS A 196 32.67 -10.91 -0.74
CA LYS A 196 32.66 -9.87 -1.78
C LYS A 196 31.25 -9.39 -2.11
N ASP A 197 30.26 -10.29 -2.08
CA ASP A 197 28.87 -10.01 -2.43
C ASP A 197 28.14 -9.31 -1.27
N ILE A 198 28.50 -9.63 -0.03
CA ILE A 198 27.93 -9.02 1.18
C ILE A 198 28.13 -7.50 1.23
N ARG A 199 29.27 -6.98 0.73
CA ARG A 199 29.51 -5.52 0.68
C ARG A 199 28.52 -4.81 -0.24
N HIS A 200 28.20 -5.42 -1.38
CA HIS A 200 27.21 -4.87 -2.30
C HIS A 200 25.82 -4.80 -1.67
N TYR A 201 25.43 -5.83 -0.92
CA TYR A 201 24.19 -5.81 -0.14
C TYR A 201 24.18 -4.71 0.92
N ILE A 202 25.30 -4.51 1.64
CA ILE A 202 25.43 -3.43 2.63
C ILE A 202 25.25 -2.06 1.98
N ASP A 203 25.91 -1.81 0.85
CA ASP A 203 25.80 -0.54 0.14
C ASP A 203 24.37 -0.32 -0.38
N TRP A 204 23.73 -1.38 -0.88
CA TRP A 204 22.32 -1.35 -1.28
C TRP A 204 21.37 -1.05 -0.11
N ILE A 205 21.58 -1.68 1.05
CA ILE A 205 20.82 -1.42 2.29
C ILE A 205 20.97 0.05 2.72
N LYS A 206 22.15 0.64 2.57
CA LYS A 206 22.41 2.04 2.95
C LYS A 206 21.77 3.05 2.00
N GLN A 207 21.68 2.72 0.70
CA GLN A 207 21.11 3.62 -0.32
C GLN A 207 19.58 3.60 -0.34
N LYS A 208 18.93 2.46 -0.01
CA LYS A 208 17.47 2.31 -0.17
C LYS A 208 16.58 3.17 0.74
N PRO A 209 16.92 3.45 2.01
CA PRO A 209 16.08 4.27 2.89
C PRO A 209 15.81 5.65 2.31
N GLU A 210 16.76 6.23 1.56
CA GLU A 210 16.59 7.53 0.90
C GLU A 210 15.44 7.54 -0.13
N MET A 211 15.10 6.38 -0.71
CA MET A 211 14.01 6.23 -1.68
C MET A 211 12.61 6.23 -1.01
N TYR A 212 12.53 5.99 0.31
CA TYR A 212 11.29 5.88 1.08
C TYR A 212 11.23 6.86 2.26
N ASN A 213 12.02 7.94 2.24
CA ASN A 213 12.20 8.87 3.36
C ASN A 213 12.54 8.15 4.70
N GLY A 214 13.23 7.02 4.60
CA GLY A 214 13.68 6.22 5.73
C GLY A 214 15.02 6.69 6.29
N THR A 215 15.39 6.12 7.44
CA THR A 215 16.70 6.34 8.06
C THR A 215 17.42 5.00 8.25
N TYR A 216 18.74 5.04 8.32
CA TYR A 216 19.53 3.90 8.78
C TYR A 216 20.57 4.34 9.80
N LYS A 217 21.02 3.39 10.61
CA LYS A 217 22.13 3.57 11.54
C LYS A 217 22.92 2.27 11.67
N GLU A 218 24.23 2.41 11.85
CA GLU A 218 25.09 1.29 12.24
C GLU A 218 24.96 1.08 13.75
N ILE A 219 24.72 -0.16 14.17
CA ILE A 219 24.53 -0.52 15.58
C ILE A 219 25.34 -1.77 15.94
N GLN A 220 25.45 -2.03 17.24
CA GLN A 220 25.86 -3.34 17.75
C GLN A 220 24.61 -4.16 18.08
N TYR A 221 24.55 -5.39 17.56
CA TYR A 221 23.51 -6.34 17.90
C TYR A 221 24.14 -7.59 18.49
N LYS A 222 23.95 -7.81 19.79
CA LYS A 222 24.75 -8.79 20.55
C LYS A 222 26.24 -8.41 20.36
N ASN A 223 27.09 -9.32 19.90
CA ASN A 223 28.53 -9.08 19.71
C ASN A 223 28.93 -8.86 18.23
N ARG A 224 28.03 -8.33 17.40
CA ARG A 224 28.27 -8.14 15.96
C ARG A 224 27.84 -6.76 15.47
N LYS A 225 28.51 -6.27 14.43
CA LYS A 225 28.06 -5.08 13.68
C LYS A 225 26.78 -5.40 12.91
N ALA A 226 25.85 -4.47 12.94
CA ALA A 226 24.59 -4.58 12.21
C ALA A 226 24.17 -3.21 11.66
N ILE A 227 23.26 -3.22 10.70
CA ILE A 227 22.62 -2.02 10.15
C ILE A 227 21.14 -2.11 10.49
N GLU A 228 20.63 -1.12 11.18
CA GLU A 228 19.20 -0.97 11.43
C GLU A 228 18.64 0.10 10.48
N ALA A 229 17.55 -0.23 9.79
CA ALA A 229 16.86 0.67 8.87
C ALA A 229 15.38 0.77 9.23
N GLU A 230 14.86 2.00 9.20
CA GLU A 230 13.46 2.32 9.44
C GLU A 230 12.90 3.10 8.25
N HIS A 231 11.70 2.75 7.81
CA HIS A 231 10.97 3.51 6.79
C HIS A 231 9.47 3.35 6.97
N LYS A 232 8.70 4.17 6.26
CA LYS A 232 7.24 4.13 6.28
C LYS A 232 6.70 4.05 4.86
N VAL A 233 5.69 3.22 4.67
CA VAL A 233 5.02 3.07 3.38
C VAL A 233 3.54 3.40 3.57
N PRO A 234 3.05 4.49 2.96
CA PRO A 234 1.62 4.75 2.86
C PRO A 234 0.96 3.65 2.02
N ASN A 235 -0.14 3.07 2.51
CA ASN A 235 -0.95 2.08 1.81
C ASN A 235 -2.42 2.35 2.10
N ASN A 236 -3.09 3.01 1.15
CA ASN A 236 -4.47 3.47 1.26
C ASN A 236 -4.71 4.19 2.60
N ASP A 237 -5.31 3.48 3.57
CA ASP A 237 -5.79 4.02 4.84
C ASP A 237 -4.79 3.91 6.00
N TYR A 238 -3.65 3.26 5.78
CA TYR A 238 -2.63 3.04 6.81
C TYR A 238 -1.25 3.49 6.36
N VAL A 239 -0.47 4.00 7.31
CA VAL A 239 0.98 4.14 7.15
C VAL A 239 1.61 2.95 7.85
N TYR A 240 2.21 2.04 7.07
CA TYR A 240 2.94 0.91 7.62
C TYR A 240 4.34 1.33 7.99
N HIS A 241 4.74 1.02 9.21
CA HIS A 241 6.07 1.24 9.77
C HIS A 241 6.87 -0.04 9.61
N TYR A 242 8.07 0.10 9.06
CA TYR A 242 9.01 -0.98 8.85
C TYR A 242 10.25 -0.71 9.67
N ARG A 243 10.71 -1.72 10.41
CA ARG A 243 12.01 -1.70 11.09
C ARG A 243 12.73 -3.01 10.82
N THR A 244 13.95 -2.88 10.30
CA THR A 244 14.74 -4.02 9.83
C THR A 244 16.14 -3.95 10.39
N ILE A 245 16.65 -5.08 10.88
CA ILE A 245 18.08 -5.25 11.13
C ILE A 245 18.68 -6.15 10.07
N PHE A 246 19.89 -5.79 9.63
CA PHE A 246 20.74 -6.63 8.81
C PHE A 246 22.07 -6.89 9.52
N TYR A 247 22.46 -8.15 9.59
CA TYR A 247 23.75 -8.54 10.16
C TYR A 247 24.33 -9.77 9.47
N ILE A 248 25.64 -9.97 9.67
CA ILE A 248 26.37 -11.10 9.10
C ILE A 248 26.66 -12.13 10.21
N GLU A 249 26.53 -13.41 9.87
CA GLU A 249 26.96 -14.54 10.71
C GLU A 249 27.60 -15.61 9.81
N GLY A 250 28.95 -15.68 9.82
CA GLY A 250 29.68 -16.52 8.86
C GLY A 250 29.47 -16.04 7.42
N ASP A 251 29.06 -16.96 6.54
CA ASP A 251 28.78 -16.69 5.12
C ASP A 251 27.30 -16.33 4.86
N TYR A 252 26.58 -15.90 5.90
CA TYR A 252 25.18 -15.54 5.81
C TYR A 252 24.94 -14.07 6.11
N LEU A 253 24.16 -13.42 5.26
CA LEU A 253 23.50 -12.15 5.55
C LEU A 253 22.08 -12.45 6.02
N ILE A 254 21.75 -11.99 7.23
CA ILE A 254 20.44 -12.18 7.85
C ILE A 254 19.75 -10.83 7.92
N GLY A 255 18.53 -10.76 7.40
CA GLY A 255 17.60 -9.65 7.55
C GLY A 255 16.42 -10.04 8.43
N LEU A 256 16.17 -9.30 9.52
CA LEU A 256 14.98 -9.48 10.36
C LEU A 256 14.14 -8.21 10.27
N ASN A 257 12.98 -8.29 9.65
CA ASN A 257 12.03 -7.18 9.50
C ASN A 257 10.78 -7.42 10.34
N VAL A 258 10.31 -6.34 10.98
CA VAL A 258 8.95 -6.24 11.50
C VAL A 258 8.25 -5.08 10.81
N THR A 259 6.99 -5.33 10.43
CA THR A 259 6.09 -4.36 9.84
C THR A 259 4.79 -4.27 10.63
N SER A 260 4.29 -3.06 10.89
CA SER A 260 2.97 -2.85 11.52
C SER A 260 2.34 -1.55 11.04
N PHE A 261 1.00 -1.46 11.11
CA PHE A 261 0.27 -0.21 10.92
C PHE A 261 0.45 0.78 12.10
N ASN A 262 1.10 0.36 13.19
CA ASN A 262 1.37 1.21 14.35
C ASN A 262 2.83 1.10 14.80
N LYS A 263 3.45 2.26 15.07
CA LYS A 263 4.86 2.35 15.45
C LYS A 263 5.18 1.70 16.81
N GLN A 264 4.30 1.84 17.80
CA GLN A 264 4.51 1.26 19.13
C GLN A 264 4.49 -0.27 19.05
N VAL A 265 3.52 -0.84 18.33
CA VAL A 265 3.45 -2.28 18.08
C VAL A 265 4.71 -2.76 17.37
N MET A 266 5.08 -2.13 16.24
CA MET A 266 6.29 -2.48 15.49
C MET A 266 7.54 -2.51 16.39
N ASN A 267 7.72 -1.49 17.24
CA ASN A 267 8.88 -1.43 18.15
C ASN A 267 8.88 -2.55 19.19
N LEU A 268 7.75 -2.79 19.87
CA LEU A 268 7.63 -3.83 20.89
C LEU A 268 7.89 -5.21 20.29
N THR A 269 7.32 -5.50 19.12
CA THR A 269 7.51 -6.76 18.41
C THR A 269 8.93 -6.94 17.90
N TYR A 270 9.53 -5.87 17.37
CA TYR A 270 10.90 -5.89 16.86
C TYR A 270 11.91 -6.15 17.98
N GLU A 271 11.78 -5.48 19.12
CA GLU A 271 12.64 -5.70 20.29
C GLU A 271 12.55 -7.15 20.79
N ASP A 272 11.35 -7.71 20.87
CA ASP A 272 11.13 -9.09 21.28
C ASP A 272 11.74 -10.11 20.30
N LEU A 273 11.58 -9.86 18.98
CA LEU A 273 12.22 -10.65 17.94
C LEU A 273 13.75 -10.64 18.11
N LEU A 274 14.36 -9.47 18.29
CA LEU A 274 15.81 -9.35 18.44
C LEU A 274 16.33 -10.06 19.70
N GLU A 275 15.60 -10.00 20.81
CA GLU A 275 15.96 -10.65 22.06
C GLU A 275 15.98 -12.18 21.88
N ASN A 276 14.96 -12.75 21.22
CA ASN A 276 14.71 -14.19 21.21
C ASN A 276 15.18 -14.92 19.95
N PHE A 277 15.55 -14.20 18.88
CA PHE A 277 16.01 -14.81 17.63
C PHE A 277 17.37 -15.50 17.76
N LYS A 278 17.43 -16.73 17.25
CA LYS A 278 18.64 -17.56 17.19
C LYS A 278 18.82 -18.11 15.78
N PHE A 279 19.93 -17.77 15.16
CA PHE A 279 20.35 -18.36 13.88
C PHE A 279 21.00 -19.73 14.13
N LYS A 280 20.61 -20.72 13.33
CA LYS A 280 21.16 -22.08 13.29
C LYS A 280 21.96 -22.21 11.99
N LYS A 281 23.24 -22.57 12.11
CA LYS A 281 24.14 -22.74 10.96
C LYS A 281 23.82 -24.00 10.19
#